data_AF-G0NI57-F1
#
_entry.id   AF-G0NI57-F1
#
_cell.length_a   1.000
_cell.length_b   1.000
_cell.length_c   1.000
_cell.angle_alpha   90.00
_cell.angle_beta   90.00
_cell.angle_gamma   90.00
#
_symmetry.space_group_name_H-M   'P 1'
#
loop_
_entity.id
_entity.type
_entity.pdbx_description
1 polymer ?
#
loop_
_entity_poly.entity_id
_entity_poly.type
_entity_poly.pdbx_seq_one_letter_code
_entity_poly.pdbx_strand_id
1 'polypeptide(L)'
;MWLLREESSTHLYFHSPITAIDHHVTQTVAIVGTQSGTVNVINTASPDNVLKKISLLPPPGVKSTTVTSAGTAVDEQGEEDEDVANCVESLAMAPSHPWFAVGRNDGSMCIYEMDSNAPRSIYQSNQMMAIVKVIWSMEGNAPYVTIGSIDGTVRVFDARDSSLVKELHNGGDEVLDVLVIQSNPHRIMTAGSGGVVRVFDLN
;
A
#
# COMPACT_ATOMS: atom_id res chain seq x y z
N MET A 1 3.52 12.00 -16.82
CA MET A 1 4.87 11.44 -17.09
C MET A 1 5.66 12.46 -17.87
N TRP A 2 6.91 12.70 -17.45
CA TRP A 2 7.80 13.69 -18.08
C TRP A 2 8.97 12.98 -18.74
N LEU A 3 9.24 13.27 -20.01
CA LEU A 3 10.48 12.90 -20.67
C LEU A 3 11.46 14.05 -20.49
N LEU A 4 12.20 14.03 -19.38
CA LEU A 4 13.05 15.16 -18.97
C LEU A 4 14.09 15.58 -20.03
N ARG A 5 14.55 14.65 -20.86
CA ARG A 5 15.49 14.95 -21.95
C ARG A 5 14.84 15.67 -23.13
N GLU A 6 13.58 15.37 -23.41
CA GLU A 6 12.83 15.90 -24.56
C GLU A 6 11.91 17.07 -24.16
N GLU A 7 11.88 17.40 -22.86
CA GLU A 7 10.99 18.40 -22.26
C GLU A 7 9.51 18.21 -22.63
N SER A 8 9.11 16.97 -22.91
CA SER A 8 7.76 16.59 -23.25
C SER A 8 7.05 15.91 -22.08
N SER A 9 5.71 15.91 -22.10
CA SER A 9 4.92 15.24 -21.07
C SER A 9 3.67 14.58 -21.62
N THR A 10 3.30 13.45 -21.02
CA THR A 10 2.03 12.76 -21.22
C THR A 10 1.24 12.76 -19.93
N HIS A 11 -0.05 13.07 -20.00
CA HIS A 11 -0.93 13.22 -18.85
C HIS A 11 -1.85 12.02 -18.73
N LEU A 12 -2.00 11.50 -17.50
CA LEU A 12 -2.91 10.42 -17.17
C LEU A 12 -3.94 10.94 -16.17
N TYR A 13 -5.20 10.64 -16.43
CA TYR A 13 -6.32 11.11 -15.62
C TYR A 13 -6.93 9.92 -14.91
N PHE A 14 -7.11 10.07 -13.60
CA PHE A 14 -7.75 9.09 -12.73
C PHE A 14 -9.01 9.70 -12.13
N HIS A 15 -9.96 8.84 -11.75
CA HIS A 15 -11.28 9.26 -11.26
C HIS A 15 -11.31 9.73 -9.79
N SER A 16 -10.17 9.67 -9.10
CA SER A 16 -10.01 10.00 -7.69
C SER A 16 -8.59 10.54 -7.47
N PRO A 17 -8.35 11.40 -6.46
CA PRO A 17 -7.02 11.90 -6.14
C PRO A 17 -6.00 10.76 -5.99
N ILE A 18 -4.82 10.95 -6.58
CA ILE A 18 -3.71 10.01 -6.48
C ILE A 18 -3.00 10.25 -5.14
N THR A 19 -2.85 9.20 -4.36
CA THR A 19 -2.28 9.26 -3.00
C THR A 19 -0.97 8.49 -2.89
N ALA A 20 -0.78 7.45 -3.69
CA ALA A 20 0.45 6.67 -3.74
C ALA A 20 0.79 6.25 -5.16
N ILE A 21 2.08 6.15 -5.46
CA ILE A 21 2.60 5.59 -6.72
C ILE A 21 3.84 4.76 -6.42
N ASP A 22 4.04 3.70 -7.20
CA ASP A 22 5.32 2.99 -7.24
C ASP A 22 5.61 2.47 -8.66
N HIS A 23 6.89 2.34 -8.99
CA HIS A 23 7.35 1.89 -10.31
C HIS A 23 8.24 0.66 -10.16
N HIS A 24 8.01 -0.35 -11.00
CA HIS A 24 8.79 -1.57 -10.93
C HIS A 24 10.25 -1.29 -11.33
N VAL A 25 11.19 -1.69 -10.46
CA VAL A 25 12.62 -1.44 -10.59
C VAL A 25 13.24 -1.73 -11.97
N THR A 26 12.73 -2.74 -12.69
CA THR A 26 13.25 -3.16 -14.01
C THR A 26 12.23 -3.24 -15.14
N GLN A 27 10.94 -3.06 -14.86
CA GLN A 27 9.87 -3.28 -15.85
C GLN A 27 9.19 -1.95 -16.17
N THR A 28 8.60 -1.84 -17.35
CA THR A 28 7.88 -0.63 -17.78
C THR A 28 6.47 -0.59 -17.21
N VAL A 29 6.32 -0.82 -15.92
CA VAL A 29 5.04 -0.87 -15.24
C VAL A 29 5.09 -0.06 -13.94
N ALA A 30 4.04 0.71 -13.70
CA ALA A 30 3.81 1.40 -12.44
C ALA A 30 2.45 1.03 -11.88
N ILE A 31 2.30 1.19 -10.57
CA ILE A 31 1.05 1.10 -9.85
C ILE A 31 0.70 2.47 -9.27
N VAL A 32 -0.58 2.81 -9.35
CA VAL A 32 -1.13 4.12 -8.95
C VAL A 32 -2.33 3.89 -8.05
N GLY A 33 -2.23 4.32 -6.79
CA GLY A 33 -3.24 4.21 -5.76
C GLY A 33 -4.02 5.51 -5.62
N THR A 34 -5.32 5.40 -5.36
CA THR A 34 -6.20 6.55 -5.19
C THR A 34 -6.83 6.61 -3.82
N GLN A 35 -7.33 7.78 -3.45
CA GLN A 35 -8.11 7.99 -2.23
C GLN A 35 -9.35 7.09 -2.16
N SER A 36 -10.01 6.81 -3.29
CA SER A 36 -11.19 5.92 -3.32
C SER A 36 -10.85 4.41 -3.26
N GLY A 37 -9.63 4.03 -2.85
CA GLY A 37 -9.25 2.62 -2.72
C GLY A 37 -9.05 1.86 -4.04
N THR A 38 -8.79 2.56 -5.15
CA THR A 38 -8.49 1.91 -6.43
C THR A 38 -6.99 1.88 -6.67
N VAL A 39 -6.49 0.75 -7.16
CA VAL A 39 -5.12 0.60 -7.67
C VAL A 39 -5.17 0.38 -9.17
N ASN A 40 -4.45 1.19 -9.92
CA ASN A 40 -4.34 1.11 -11.37
C ASN A 40 -2.93 0.69 -11.74
N VAL A 41 -2.80 -0.33 -12.58
CA VAL A 41 -1.54 -0.78 -13.16
C VAL A 41 -1.42 -0.16 -14.55
N ILE A 42 -0.33 0.58 -14.79
CA ILE A 42 -0.12 1.34 -16.02
C ILE A 42 1.19 0.92 -16.69
N ASN A 43 1.23 0.96 -18.02
CA ASN A 43 2.47 0.76 -18.78
C ASN A 43 3.21 2.09 -18.92
N THR A 44 4.40 2.21 -18.36
CA THR A 44 5.18 3.46 -18.43
C THR A 44 5.88 3.67 -19.78
N ALA A 45 6.01 2.65 -20.63
CA ALA A 45 6.52 2.81 -22.00
C ALA A 45 5.42 3.23 -22.99
N SER A 46 4.15 3.02 -22.65
CA SER A 46 3.00 3.44 -23.46
C SER A 46 1.90 3.94 -22.54
N PRO A 47 2.09 5.14 -21.96
CA PRO A 47 1.28 5.65 -20.85
C PRO A 47 -0.22 5.75 -21.16
N ASP A 48 -0.61 5.92 -22.42
CA ASP A 48 -2.01 6.02 -22.84
C ASP A 48 -2.84 4.75 -22.54
N ASN A 49 -2.21 3.68 -22.05
CA ASN A 49 -2.87 2.41 -21.78
C ASN A 49 -2.78 2.02 -20.29
N VAL A 50 -3.91 2.15 -19.59
CA VAL A 50 -4.13 1.51 -18.28
C VAL A 50 -4.25 0.01 -18.53
N LEU A 51 -3.27 -0.76 -18.07
CA LEU A 51 -3.23 -2.21 -18.28
C LEU A 51 -4.29 -2.93 -17.47
N LYS A 52 -4.53 -2.46 -16.24
CA LYS A 52 -5.42 -3.12 -15.29
C LYS A 52 -5.92 -2.16 -14.23
N LYS A 53 -7.19 -2.28 -13.87
CA LYS A 53 -7.80 -1.57 -12.75
C LYS A 53 -8.23 -2.58 -11.69
N ILE A 54 -7.81 -2.36 -10.45
CA ILE A 54 -8.11 -3.19 -9.30
C ILE A 54 -8.82 -2.32 -8.28
N SER A 55 -10.10 -2.61 -8.04
CA SER A 55 -10.84 -2.02 -6.92
C SER A 55 -10.59 -2.89 -5.70
N LEU A 56 -10.00 -2.30 -4.66
CA LEU A 56 -9.81 -2.99 -3.39
C LEU A 56 -11.19 -3.26 -2.79
N LEU A 57 -11.36 -4.44 -2.18
CA LEU A 57 -12.62 -4.75 -1.51
C LEU A 57 -12.79 -3.79 -0.32
N PRO A 58 -14.00 -3.27 -0.07
CA PRO A 58 -14.25 -2.45 1.09
C PRO A 58 -13.90 -3.21 2.38
N PRO A 59 -13.56 -2.50 3.47
CA PRO A 59 -13.17 -3.10 4.73
C PRO A 59 -14.22 -4.13 5.19
N PRO A 60 -13.82 -5.24 5.83
CA PRO A 60 -14.77 -6.17 6.42
C PRO A 60 -15.66 -5.45 7.43
N GLY A 61 -16.96 -5.36 7.15
CA GLY A 61 -17.95 -4.67 8.00
C GLY A 61 -18.60 -3.44 7.37
N VAL A 62 -18.03 -2.92 6.27
CA VAL A 62 -18.63 -1.83 5.48
C VAL A 62 -19.46 -2.46 4.37
N LYS A 63 -20.79 -2.29 4.42
CA LYS A 63 -21.67 -2.76 3.33
C LYS A 63 -21.45 -1.85 2.14
N SER A 64 -20.84 -2.36 1.08
CA SER A 64 -20.83 -1.73 -0.24
C SER A 64 -22.26 -1.39 -0.64
N THR A 65 -22.66 -0.12 -0.52
CA THR A 65 -23.95 0.32 -1.03
C THR A 65 -23.82 0.42 -2.54
N THR A 66 -24.14 -0.67 -3.25
CA THR A 66 -24.40 -0.59 -4.69
C THR A 66 -25.56 0.39 -4.85
N VAL A 67 -25.28 1.57 -5.39
CA VAL A 67 -26.29 2.57 -5.76
C VAL A 67 -27.19 1.96 -6.82
N THR A 68 -28.29 1.32 -6.40
CA THR A 68 -29.47 1.18 -7.25
C THR A 68 -30.24 2.48 -7.16
N SER A 69 -30.37 3.15 -8.30
CA SER A 69 -31.12 4.38 -8.49
C SER A 69 -32.57 4.27 -7.98
N ALA A 70 -32.79 4.66 -6.72
CA ALA A 70 -34.06 5.09 -6.19
C ALA A 70 -33.77 5.98 -4.97
N GLY A 71 -34.11 7.25 -5.06
CA GLY A 71 -33.70 8.26 -4.09
C GLY A 71 -34.21 7.98 -2.68
N THR A 72 -33.28 7.94 -1.75
CA THR A 72 -33.49 8.19 -0.31
C THR A 72 -32.24 8.89 0.19
N ALA A 73 -32.42 9.99 0.91
CA ALA A 73 -31.35 10.76 1.52
C ALA A 73 -30.48 9.85 2.40
N VAL A 74 -29.17 9.81 2.12
CA VAL A 74 -28.17 9.09 2.89
C VAL A 74 -27.48 10.11 3.79
N ASP A 75 -27.24 9.75 5.05
CA ASP A 75 -26.48 10.56 6.01
C ASP A 75 -25.12 10.92 5.41
N GLU A 76 -24.90 12.22 5.15
CA GLU A 76 -23.65 12.77 4.57
C GLU A 76 -22.42 12.50 5.46
N GLN A 77 -22.61 12.11 6.73
CA GLN A 77 -21.53 11.76 7.66
C GLN A 77 -20.92 10.37 7.41
N GLY A 78 -21.63 9.45 6.75
CA GLY A 78 -21.16 8.07 6.53
C GLY A 78 -20.30 7.90 5.29
N GLU A 79 -20.51 8.73 4.27
CA GLU A 79 -19.76 8.65 3.00
C GLU A 79 -18.34 9.23 3.12
N GLU A 80 -18.15 10.31 3.90
CA GLU A 80 -16.83 10.92 4.11
C GLU A 80 -15.86 9.99 4.86
N ASP A 81 -16.32 9.27 5.89
CA ASP A 81 -15.50 8.32 6.65
C ASP A 81 -15.18 7.04 5.84
N GLU A 82 -16.10 6.57 4.99
CA GLU A 82 -15.85 5.44 4.09
C GLU A 82 -14.80 5.77 3.03
N ASP A 83 -14.84 6.96 2.45
CA ASP A 83 -13.86 7.41 1.47
C ASP A 83 -12.46 7.54 2.07
N VAL A 84 -12.35 8.02 3.32
CA VAL A 84 -11.08 8.13 4.02
C VAL A 84 -10.54 6.75 4.41
N ALA A 85 -11.40 5.80 4.82
CA ALA A 85 -10.97 4.44 5.17
C ALA A 85 -10.43 3.65 3.96
N ASN A 86 -10.99 3.87 2.78
CA ASN A 86 -10.58 3.21 1.56
C ASN A 86 -9.25 3.70 0.99
N CYS A 87 -8.73 4.83 1.48
CA CYS A 87 -7.55 5.49 0.94
C CYS A 87 -6.33 4.57 0.87
N VAL A 88 -5.68 4.55 -0.31
CA VAL A 88 -4.41 3.87 -0.52
C VAL A 88 -3.28 4.78 -0.08
N GLU A 89 -2.72 4.53 1.09
CA GLU A 89 -1.65 5.34 1.67
C GLU A 89 -0.26 4.92 1.18
N SER A 90 -0.09 3.64 0.84
CA SER A 90 1.20 3.13 0.41
C SER A 90 1.09 2.00 -0.60
N LEU A 91 2.00 2.02 -1.57
CA LEU A 91 2.13 1.02 -2.62
C LEU A 91 3.59 0.60 -2.73
N ALA A 92 3.81 -0.69 -2.97
CA ALA A 92 5.15 -1.19 -3.25
C ALA A 92 5.09 -2.41 -4.19
N MET A 93 5.86 -2.38 -5.26
CA MET A 93 6.05 -3.49 -6.20
C MET A 93 7.16 -4.40 -5.69
N ALA A 94 6.91 -5.71 -5.72
CA ALA A 94 7.92 -6.68 -5.35
C ALA A 94 9.06 -6.65 -6.40
N PRO A 95 10.34 -6.66 -6.00
CA PRO A 95 11.45 -6.53 -6.93
C PRO A 95 11.70 -7.77 -7.79
N SER A 96 11.30 -8.95 -7.30
CA SER A 96 11.63 -10.25 -7.93
C SER A 96 10.43 -11.14 -8.23
N HIS A 97 9.22 -10.72 -7.85
CA HIS A 97 7.98 -11.46 -8.06
C HIS A 97 6.97 -10.55 -8.75
N PRO A 98 6.05 -11.07 -9.57
CA PRO A 98 5.00 -10.29 -10.21
C PRO A 98 3.89 -9.95 -9.19
N TRP A 99 4.27 -9.37 -8.06
CA TRP A 99 3.41 -9.02 -6.95
C TRP A 99 3.54 -7.55 -6.60
N PHE A 100 2.53 -7.02 -5.94
CA PHE A 100 2.60 -5.73 -5.30
C PHE A 100 1.79 -5.74 -4.00
N ALA A 101 2.17 -4.87 -3.09
CA ALA A 101 1.52 -4.72 -1.81
C ALA A 101 0.85 -3.34 -1.73
N VAL A 102 -0.26 -3.30 -1.01
CA VAL A 102 -1.12 -2.14 -0.85
C VAL A 102 -1.40 -1.97 0.62
N GLY A 103 -1.03 -0.82 1.17
CA GLY A 103 -1.37 -0.40 2.53
C GLY A 103 -2.46 0.66 2.50
N ARG A 104 -3.48 0.50 3.35
CA ARG A 104 -4.62 1.41 3.43
C ARG A 104 -4.72 2.13 4.75
N ASN A 105 -5.50 3.20 4.74
CA ASN A 105 -5.80 4.02 5.91
C ASN A 105 -6.67 3.28 6.95
N ASP A 106 -7.44 2.26 6.54
CA ASP A 106 -8.20 1.39 7.45
C ASP A 106 -7.33 0.38 8.26
N GLY A 107 -6.01 0.38 8.05
CA GLY A 107 -5.09 -0.55 8.69
C GLY A 107 -5.01 -1.92 8.04
N SER A 108 -5.56 -2.07 6.83
CA SER A 108 -5.42 -3.29 6.04
C SER A 108 -4.25 -3.24 5.07
N MET A 109 -3.60 -4.39 4.91
CA MET A 109 -2.61 -4.63 3.88
C MET A 109 -3.06 -5.78 2.99
N CYS A 110 -3.02 -5.58 1.68
CA CYS A 110 -3.25 -6.64 0.71
C CYS A 110 -2.00 -6.86 -0.14
N ILE A 111 -1.69 -8.11 -0.45
CA ILE A 111 -0.72 -8.46 -1.50
C ILE A 111 -1.51 -8.99 -2.69
N TYR A 112 -1.19 -8.51 -3.88
CA TYR A 112 -1.80 -8.92 -5.13
C TYR A 112 -0.76 -9.50 -6.07
N GLU A 113 -1.22 -10.39 -6.95
CA GLU A 113 -0.47 -10.81 -8.12
C GLU A 113 -0.89 -9.97 -9.33
N MET A 114 0.05 -9.65 -10.21
CA MET A 114 -0.20 -8.81 -11.38
C MET A 114 -1.27 -9.41 -12.31
N ASP A 115 -1.40 -10.74 -12.33
CA ASP A 115 -2.35 -11.46 -13.19
C ASP A 115 -3.68 -11.78 -12.51
N SER A 116 -3.82 -11.51 -11.20
CA SER A 116 -5.04 -11.82 -10.42
C SER A 116 -5.73 -10.55 -9.91
N ASN A 117 -7.07 -10.52 -9.96
CA ASN A 117 -7.85 -9.45 -9.31
C ASN A 117 -8.13 -9.76 -7.84
N ALA A 118 -7.99 -11.02 -7.42
CA ALA A 118 -8.16 -11.41 -6.03
C ALA A 118 -6.85 -11.19 -5.25
N PRO A 119 -6.92 -10.70 -4.00
CA PRO A 119 -5.75 -10.60 -3.15
C PRO A 119 -5.19 -12.00 -2.88
N ARG A 120 -3.86 -12.13 -2.97
CA ARG A 120 -3.08 -13.29 -2.56
C ARG A 120 -3.04 -13.40 -1.03
N SER A 121 -2.93 -12.26 -0.37
CA SER A 121 -2.81 -12.13 1.08
C SER A 121 -3.60 -10.92 1.55
N ILE A 122 -4.20 -11.04 2.74
CA ILE A 122 -4.88 -9.96 3.42
C ILE A 122 -4.45 -9.99 4.88
N TYR A 123 -3.95 -8.86 5.36
CA TYR A 123 -3.80 -8.53 6.76
C TYR A 123 -4.79 -7.43 7.11
N GLN A 124 -5.43 -7.55 8.27
CA GLN A 124 -6.37 -6.57 8.78
C GLN A 124 -6.07 -6.35 10.26
N SER A 125 -5.79 -5.10 10.65
CA SER A 125 -5.73 -4.74 12.06
C SER A 125 -7.12 -4.79 12.69
N ASN A 126 -7.16 -5.11 13.99
CA ASN A 126 -8.41 -5.11 14.77
C ASN A 126 -9.01 -3.71 14.95
N GLN A 127 -8.21 -2.67 14.73
CA GLN A 127 -8.60 -1.27 14.83
C GLN A 127 -8.24 -0.55 13.53
N MET A 128 -8.98 0.51 13.22
CA MET A 128 -8.78 1.35 12.03
C MET A 128 -7.51 2.20 12.18
N MET A 129 -6.34 1.58 12.00
CA MET A 129 -5.03 2.18 12.24
C MET A 129 -4.21 2.19 10.96
N ALA A 130 -4.17 3.35 10.29
CA ALA A 130 -3.53 3.55 9.00
C ALA A 130 -2.16 2.89 8.86
N ILE A 131 -1.97 2.23 7.71
CA ILE A 131 -0.65 1.79 7.27
C ILE A 131 0.02 2.95 6.56
N VAL A 132 1.07 3.50 7.18
CA VAL A 132 1.80 4.65 6.62
C VAL A 132 2.77 4.25 5.53
N LYS A 133 3.28 3.01 5.56
CA LYS A 133 4.27 2.54 4.59
C LYS A 133 4.29 1.04 4.45
N VAL A 134 4.49 0.59 3.22
CA VAL A 134 4.73 -0.81 2.86
C VAL A 134 6.06 -0.91 2.11
N ILE A 135 6.92 -1.85 2.49
CA ILE A 135 8.26 -2.01 1.90
C ILE A 135 8.54 -3.49 1.66
N TRP A 136 8.94 -3.82 0.43
CA TRP A 136 9.46 -5.14 0.10
C TRP A 136 10.93 -5.28 0.50
N SER A 137 11.28 -6.46 0.96
CA SER A 137 12.67 -6.85 1.18
C SER A 137 12.85 -8.33 0.86
N MET A 138 14.10 -8.72 0.66
CA MET A 138 14.50 -10.09 0.35
C MET A 138 15.52 -10.56 1.39
N GLU A 139 15.28 -11.73 1.98
CA GLU A 139 16.28 -12.49 2.74
C GLU A 139 16.66 -13.72 1.90
N GLY A 140 17.81 -13.65 1.23
CA GLY A 140 18.12 -14.58 0.15
C GLY A 140 17.05 -14.53 -0.95
N ASN A 141 16.33 -15.63 -1.15
CA ASN A 141 15.24 -15.72 -2.13
C ASN A 141 13.84 -15.57 -1.50
N ALA A 142 13.74 -15.40 -0.18
CA ALA A 142 12.46 -15.27 0.51
C ALA A 142 12.01 -13.80 0.49
N PRO A 143 10.81 -13.50 -0.06
CA PRO A 143 10.25 -12.15 -0.05
C PRO A 143 9.52 -11.85 1.25
N TYR A 144 9.85 -10.71 1.86
CA TYR A 144 9.19 -10.18 3.05
C TYR A 144 8.56 -8.83 2.77
N VAL A 145 7.44 -8.56 3.44
CA VAL A 145 6.79 -7.27 3.45
C VAL A 145 6.85 -6.68 4.85
N THR A 146 7.42 -5.49 4.96
CA THR A 146 7.39 -4.70 6.19
C THR A 146 6.31 -3.63 6.06
N ILE A 147 5.43 -3.53 7.06
CA ILE A 147 4.46 -2.44 7.17
C ILE A 147 4.72 -1.61 8.42
N GLY A 148 4.64 -0.30 8.31
CA GLY A 148 4.56 0.62 9.45
C GLY A 148 3.13 1.11 9.63
N SER A 149 2.68 1.21 10.87
CA SER A 149 1.33 1.70 11.19
C SER A 149 1.34 2.78 12.26
N ILE A 150 0.35 3.66 12.21
CA ILE A 150 0.11 4.67 13.25
C ILE A 150 -0.22 4.04 14.61
N ASP A 151 -0.55 2.74 14.68
CA ASP A 151 -0.69 2.01 15.95
C ASP A 151 0.62 1.90 16.75
N GLY A 152 1.72 2.44 16.22
CA GLY A 152 3.03 2.45 16.85
C GLY A 152 3.76 1.14 16.69
N THR A 153 3.36 0.30 15.74
CA THR A 153 4.02 -0.97 15.44
C THR A 153 4.56 -1.02 14.02
N VAL A 154 5.62 -1.81 13.85
CA VAL A 154 6.09 -2.29 12.56
C VAL A 154 5.93 -3.79 12.52
N ARG A 155 5.29 -4.30 11.47
CA ARG A 155 5.05 -5.73 11.28
C ARG A 155 5.79 -6.22 10.05
N VAL A 156 6.40 -7.39 10.16
CA VAL A 156 7.13 -8.05 9.08
C VAL A 156 6.43 -9.35 8.75
N PHE A 157 6.06 -9.53 7.49
CA PHE A 157 5.36 -10.71 7.00
C PHE A 157 6.23 -11.48 6.00
N ASP A 158 6.17 -12.80 6.03
CA ASP A 158 6.63 -13.63 4.92
C ASP A 158 5.55 -13.60 3.83
N ALA A 159 5.88 -13.08 2.65
CA ALA A 159 4.90 -12.88 1.59
C ALA A 159 4.49 -14.18 0.88
N ARG A 160 5.20 -15.30 1.14
CA ARG A 160 4.90 -16.60 0.53
C ARG A 160 3.65 -17.21 1.13
N ASP A 161 3.54 -17.15 2.46
CA ASP A 161 2.48 -17.79 3.24
C ASP A 161 1.65 -16.81 4.10
N SER A 162 1.98 -15.51 4.08
CA SER A 162 1.31 -14.44 4.83
C SER A 162 1.50 -14.52 6.35
N SER A 163 2.49 -15.28 6.83
CA SER A 163 2.76 -15.38 8.26
C SER A 163 3.37 -14.09 8.80
N LEU A 164 2.91 -13.66 9.99
CA LEU A 164 3.54 -12.59 10.75
C LEU A 164 4.82 -13.13 11.40
N VAL A 165 5.97 -12.61 10.98
CA VAL A 165 7.30 -13.04 11.42
C VAL A 165 7.79 -12.23 12.61
N LYS A 166 7.55 -10.91 12.59
CA LYS A 166 7.92 -10.00 13.67
C LYS A 166 6.85 -8.92 13.85
N GLU A 167 6.65 -8.54 15.11
CA GLU A 167 5.97 -7.31 15.50
C GLU A 167 6.93 -6.51 16.38
N LEU A 168 7.21 -5.27 15.98
CA LEU A 168 8.20 -4.39 16.59
C LEU A 168 7.48 -3.15 17.10
N HIS A 169 7.61 -2.86 18.39
CA HIS A 169 6.97 -1.68 18.97
C HIS A 169 7.88 -0.45 18.89
N ASN A 170 7.35 0.64 18.34
CA ASN A 170 8.01 1.93 18.23
C ASN A 170 7.94 2.73 19.54
N GLY A 171 8.05 2.04 20.69
CA GLY A 171 8.03 2.66 22.02
C GLY A 171 6.73 3.40 22.38
N GLY A 172 5.62 3.06 21.73
CA GLY A 172 4.31 3.70 21.91
C GLY A 172 4.08 4.93 21.03
N ASP A 173 5.10 5.41 20.31
CA ASP A 173 4.96 6.50 19.35
C ASP A 173 4.38 5.96 18.03
N GLU A 174 3.46 6.69 17.42
CA GLU A 174 2.98 6.40 16.05
C GLU A 174 4.17 6.30 15.10
N VAL A 175 4.11 5.34 14.16
CA VAL A 175 5.12 5.27 13.10
C VAL A 175 4.72 6.22 11.99
N LEU A 176 5.61 7.15 11.63
CA LEU A 176 5.42 8.10 10.54
C LEU A 176 6.17 7.71 9.26
N ASP A 177 7.30 7.01 9.40
CA ASP A 177 8.03 6.46 8.27
C ASP A 177 8.81 5.21 8.69
N VAL A 178 9.09 4.34 7.72
CA VAL A 178 9.87 3.11 7.87
C VAL A 178 10.91 3.03 6.77
N LEU A 179 12.08 2.45 7.07
CA LEU A 179 13.07 2.03 6.09
C LEU A 179 13.55 0.62 6.42
N VAL A 180 13.78 -0.17 5.38
CA VAL A 180 14.41 -1.50 5.50
C VAL A 180 15.83 -1.40 4.95
N ILE A 181 16.82 -1.68 5.78
CA ILE A 181 18.23 -1.73 5.40
C ILE A 181 18.59 -3.20 5.14
N GLN A 182 18.62 -3.55 3.86
CA GLN A 182 19.07 -4.86 3.39
C GLN A 182 20.62 -4.93 3.39
N SER A 183 21.20 -4.92 4.58
CA SER A 183 22.63 -5.14 4.82
C SER A 183 22.85 -6.35 5.74
N ASN A 184 24.11 -6.60 6.12
CA ASN A 184 24.42 -7.48 7.25
C ASN A 184 24.99 -6.63 8.40
N PRO A 185 24.25 -6.43 9.50
CA PRO A 185 22.94 -7.02 9.83
C PRO A 185 21.80 -6.41 9.02
N HIS A 186 20.70 -7.16 8.88
CA HIS A 186 19.46 -6.67 8.28
C HIS A 186 18.72 -5.83 9.32
N ARG A 187 18.35 -4.60 8.98
CA ARG A 187 17.76 -3.67 9.96
C ARG A 187 16.49 -3.02 9.47
N ILE A 188 15.65 -2.63 10.42
CA ILE A 188 14.50 -1.74 10.21
C ILE A 188 14.75 -0.45 10.97
N MET A 189 14.50 0.69 10.32
CA MET A 189 14.50 2.00 10.98
C MET A 189 13.10 2.58 10.96
N THR A 190 12.69 3.20 12.05
CA THR A 190 11.41 3.91 12.17
C THR A 190 11.64 5.37 12.50
N ALA A 191 10.82 6.25 11.95
CA ALA A 191 10.66 7.62 12.43
C ALA A 191 9.32 7.70 13.17
N GLY A 192 9.35 8.06 14.46
CA GLY A 192 8.15 8.15 15.30
C GLY A 192 7.66 9.59 15.50
N SER A 193 6.37 9.75 15.82
CA SER A 193 5.76 11.05 16.14
C SER A 193 6.37 11.74 17.36
N GLY A 194 6.97 10.98 18.28
CA GLY A 194 7.76 11.48 19.41
C GLY A 194 9.13 12.08 19.03
N GLY A 195 9.47 12.16 17.74
CA GLY A 195 10.76 12.69 17.28
C GLY A 195 11.95 11.74 17.52
N VAL A 196 11.67 10.47 17.79
CA VAL A 196 12.67 9.43 18.03
C VAL A 196 12.79 8.53 16.81
N VAL A 197 14.03 8.30 16.38
CA VAL A 197 14.35 7.24 15.41
C VAL A 197 14.71 5.98 16.18
N ARG A 198 14.08 4.85 15.85
CA ARG A 198 14.45 3.54 16.40
C ARG A 198 15.03 2.67 15.32
N VAL A 199 15.98 1.82 15.70
CA VAL A 199 16.66 0.88 14.80
C VAL A 199 16.54 -0.51 15.40
N PHE A 200 16.01 -1.44 14.62
CA PHE A 200 15.80 -2.82 15.01
C PHE A 200 16.69 -3.72 14.16
N ASP A 201 17.47 -4.58 14.80
CA ASP A 201 18.21 -5.64 14.12
C ASP A 201 17.27 -6.84 13.96
N LEU A 202 17.15 -7.36 12.74
CA LEU A 202 16.31 -8.52 12.41
C LEU A 202 17.04 -9.87 12.53
N ASN A 203 18.33 -9.82 12.88
CA ASN A 203 19.20 -10.99 13.07
C ASN A 203 18.72 -11.92 14.20
#